data_AF-A0A258KW48-F1
#
_entry.id   AF-A0A258KW48-F1
#
_cell.length_a   1.000
_cell.length_b   1.000
_cell.length_c   1.000
_cell.angle_alpha   90.00
_cell.angle_beta   90.00
_cell.angle_gamma   90.00
#
_symmetry.space_group_name_H-M   'P 1'
#
loop_
_entity.id
_entity.type
_entity.pdbx_description
1 polymer ?
#
loop_
_entity_poly.entity_id
_entity_poly.type
_entity_poly.pdbx_seq_one_letter_code
_entity_poly.pdbx_strand_id
1 'polypeptide(L)'
;MGWIFCPRPTGVTVTEFLRREFTQNHVPNEKTGFEIVHDHATREAYFAIIKRTDPAGDIRHFCLVCLIEVSGSEIGYKDMTESMGPNILAPLCFFQKLEELIPEPDGRYAIDWRARCRAHHGLPEKFVGDVSCS
;
A
#
# COMPACT_ATOMS: atom_id res chain seq x y z
N MET A 1 9.40 -10.09 4.84
CA MET A 1 8.40 -10.99 5.45
C MET A 1 8.03 -12.10 4.46
N GLY A 2 7.56 -13.25 4.97
CA GLY A 2 7.19 -14.42 4.16
C GLY A 2 5.75 -14.34 3.63
N TRP A 3 5.33 -15.35 2.88
CA TRP A 3 3.92 -15.50 2.48
C TRP A 3 3.09 -16.02 3.64
N ILE A 4 1.87 -15.50 3.79
CA ILE A 4 0.87 -15.99 4.74
C ILE A 4 -0.25 -16.62 3.93
N PHE A 5 -0.53 -17.90 4.17
CA PHE A 5 -1.67 -18.61 3.58
C PHE A 5 -2.74 -18.83 4.64
N CYS A 6 -3.99 -18.59 4.28
CA CYS A 6 -5.13 -18.77 5.16
C CYS A 6 -6.34 -19.33 4.41
N PRO A 7 -7.21 -20.11 5.07
CA PRO A 7 -8.45 -20.57 4.47
C PRO A 7 -9.31 -19.38 4.05
N ARG A 8 -9.79 -19.41 2.81
CA ARG A 8 -10.70 -18.37 2.31
C ARG A 8 -12.05 -18.49 3.01
N PRO A 9 -12.52 -17.43 3.69
CA PRO A 9 -13.87 -17.42 4.24
C PRO A 9 -14.90 -17.52 3.11
N THR A 10 -15.92 -18.37 3.29
CA THR A 10 -16.99 -18.56 2.31
C THR A 10 -17.76 -17.25 2.09
N GLY A 11 -17.95 -16.86 0.84
CA GLY A 11 -18.74 -15.67 0.48
C GLY A 11 -18.02 -14.33 0.62
N VAL A 12 -16.72 -14.33 0.95
CA VAL A 12 -15.92 -13.09 1.09
C VAL A 12 -15.00 -12.93 -0.13
N THR A 13 -14.95 -11.72 -0.69
CA THR A 13 -14.00 -11.36 -1.75
C THR A 13 -12.59 -11.17 -1.19
N VAL A 14 -11.56 -11.34 -2.01
CA VAL A 14 -10.17 -11.11 -1.56
C VAL A 14 -9.99 -9.67 -1.06
N THR A 15 -10.65 -8.70 -1.71
CA THR A 15 -10.64 -7.30 -1.30
C THR A 15 -11.24 -7.10 0.09
N GLU A 16 -12.43 -7.65 0.37
CA GLU A 16 -13.06 -7.55 1.69
C GLU A 16 -12.21 -8.23 2.77
N PHE A 17 -11.62 -9.39 2.44
CA PHE A 17 -10.71 -10.09 3.32
C PHE A 17 -9.50 -9.22 3.68
N LEU A 18 -8.73 -8.75 2.69
CA LEU A 18 -7.53 -7.95 2.93
C LEU A 18 -7.85 -6.61 3.60
N ARG A 19 -8.94 -5.95 3.19
CA ARG A 19 -9.39 -4.71 3.83
C ARG A 19 -9.65 -4.93 5.32
N ARG A 20 -10.28 -6.05 5.70
CA ARG A 20 -10.51 -6.41 7.10
C ARG A 20 -9.20 -6.69 7.84
N GLU A 21 -8.28 -7.44 7.25
CA GLU A 21 -7.01 -7.79 7.90
C GLU A 21 -6.11 -6.56 8.13
N PHE A 22 -6.13 -5.58 7.22
CA PHE A 22 -5.30 -4.36 7.33
C PHE A 22 -6.00 -3.17 7.99
N THR A 23 -7.28 -3.29 8.33
CA THR A 23 -7.99 -2.27 9.10
C THR A 23 -7.93 -2.64 10.58
N GLN A 24 -7.29 -1.81 11.40
CA GLN A 24 -7.42 -1.92 12.85
C GLN A 24 -8.51 -0.95 13.32
N ASN A 25 -9.61 -1.49 13.83
CA ASN A 25 -10.65 -0.67 14.44
C ASN A 25 -10.05 0.07 15.64
N HIS A 26 -10.20 1.39 15.66
CA HIS A 26 -9.80 2.24 16.77
C HIS A 26 -10.43 1.73 18.07
N VAL A 27 -9.63 1.22 19.00
CA VAL A 27 -10.13 0.87 20.33
C VAL A 27 -10.51 2.17 21.04
N PRO A 28 -11.69 2.27 21.67
CA PRO A 28 -12.04 3.47 22.44
C PRO A 28 -10.95 3.78 23.48
N ASN A 29 -10.46 5.03 23.51
CA ASN A 29 -9.35 5.54 24.34
C ASN A 29 -7.92 5.23 23.88
N GLU A 30 -7.72 4.54 22.76
CA GLU A 30 -6.39 4.37 22.19
C GLU A 30 -6.04 5.57 21.30
N LYS A 31 -4.84 6.15 21.43
CA LYS A 31 -4.40 7.25 20.58
C LYS A 31 -3.79 6.77 19.26
N THR A 32 -3.66 5.46 19.09
CA THR A 32 -3.07 4.81 17.92
C THR A 32 -4.11 4.14 17.05
N GLY A 33 -3.88 4.14 15.74
CA GLY A 33 -4.76 3.44 14.82
C GLY A 33 -4.22 3.40 13.40
N PHE A 34 -4.76 2.45 12.62
CA PHE A 34 -4.50 2.30 11.19
C PHE A 34 -5.81 2.37 10.43
N GLU A 35 -5.92 3.37 9.56
CA GLU A 35 -7.10 3.63 8.75
C GLU A 35 -6.73 3.55 7.27
N ILE A 36 -7.51 2.80 6.49
CA ILE A 36 -7.34 2.74 5.03
C ILE A 36 -8.03 3.97 4.42
N VAL A 37 -7.23 4.90 3.89
CA VAL A 37 -7.73 6.14 3.27
C VAL A 37 -8.20 5.89 1.84
N HIS A 38 -7.46 5.07 1.11
CA HIS A 38 -7.77 4.71 -0.27
C HIS A 38 -7.19 3.34 -0.57
N ASP A 39 -7.96 2.48 -1.26
CA ASP A 39 -7.53 1.15 -1.63
C ASP A 39 -7.93 0.78 -3.05
N HIS A 40 -7.17 -0.15 -3.63
CA HIS A 40 -7.47 -0.73 -4.93
C HIS A 40 -7.01 -2.18 -4.98
N ALA A 41 -7.88 -3.07 -5.43
CA ALA A 41 -7.56 -4.48 -5.59
C ALA A 41 -7.43 -4.84 -7.07
N THR A 42 -6.42 -5.63 -7.38
CA THR A 42 -6.26 -6.33 -8.67
C THR A 42 -6.29 -7.84 -8.42
N ARG A 43 -6.14 -8.63 -9.48
CA ARG A 43 -6.01 -10.09 -9.34
C ARG A 43 -4.73 -10.50 -8.60
N GLU A 44 -3.64 -9.77 -8.79
CA GLU A 44 -2.29 -10.14 -8.35
C GLU A 44 -1.83 -9.37 -7.11
N ALA A 45 -2.44 -8.23 -6.82
CA ALA A 45 -2.06 -7.38 -5.69
C ALA A 45 -3.21 -6.51 -5.18
N TYR A 46 -3.17 -6.23 -3.88
CA TYR A 46 -3.97 -5.22 -3.20
C TYR A 46 -3.07 -4.05 -2.82
N PHE A 47 -3.52 -2.84 -3.14
CA PHE A 47 -2.82 -1.60 -2.86
C PHE A 47 -3.66 -0.78 -1.88
N ALA A 48 -3.03 -0.23 -0.85
CA ALA A 48 -3.71 0.64 0.11
C ALA A 48 -2.82 1.81 0.54
N ILE A 49 -3.43 2.96 0.74
CA ILE A 49 -2.82 4.11 1.43
C ILE A 49 -3.35 4.09 2.84
N ILE A 50 -2.46 3.88 3.79
CA ILE A 50 -2.81 3.72 5.19
C ILE A 50 -2.39 4.98 5.94
N LYS A 51 -3.33 5.55 6.68
CA LYS A 51 -3.09 6.59 7.66
C LYS A 51 -2.84 5.92 9.00
N ARG A 52 -1.66 6.15 9.55
CA ARG A 52 -1.28 5.75 10.91
C ARG A 52 -1.27 6.97 11.81
N THR A 53 -1.94 6.84 12.94
CA THR A 53 -1.85 7.79 14.05
C THR A 53 -0.93 7.19 15.11
N ASP A 54 0.13 7.91 15.47
CA ASP A 54 1.06 7.52 16.54
C ASP A 54 0.53 7.94 17.93
N PRO A 55 1.03 7.35 19.04
CA PRO A 55 0.54 7.68 20.38
C PRO A 55 0.67 9.17 20.76
N ALA A 56 1.64 9.86 20.14
CA ALA A 56 1.87 11.29 20.30
C ALA A 56 0.83 12.17 19.56
N GLY A 57 0.02 11.57 18.68
CA GLY A 57 -0.94 12.27 17.82
C GLY A 57 -0.42 12.59 16.42
N ASP A 58 0.84 12.25 16.12
CA ASP A 58 1.41 12.44 14.78
C ASP A 58 0.72 11.52 13.77
N ILE A 59 0.37 12.09 12.60
CA ILE A 59 -0.27 11.37 11.51
C ILE A 59 0.74 11.15 10.40
N ARG A 60 0.90 9.89 9.97
CA ARG A 60 1.74 9.52 8.83
C ARG A 60 0.95 8.68 7.85
N HIS A 61 1.24 8.87 6.56
CA HIS A 61 0.69 8.04 5.50
C HIS A 61 1.79 7.14 4.94
N PHE A 62 1.46 5.89 4.64
CA PHE A 62 2.36 4.97 3.94
C PHE A 62 1.59 4.13 2.92
N CYS A 63 2.30 3.69 1.89
CA CYS A 63 1.76 2.79 0.87
C CYS A 63 1.99 1.34 1.27
N LEU A 64 0.90 0.59 1.41
CA LEU A 64 0.88 -0.86 1.48
C LEU A 64 0.68 -1.43 0.07
N VAL A 65 1.53 -2.38 -0.29
CA VAL A 65 1.37 -3.25 -1.45
C VAL A 65 1.34 -4.69 -0.94
N CYS A 66 0.29 -5.42 -1.25
CA CYS A 66 0.10 -6.77 -0.78
C CYS A 66 -0.06 -7.68 -1.99
N LEU A 67 0.92 -8.55 -2.25
CA LEU A 67 0.82 -9.54 -3.33
C LEU A 67 -0.19 -10.62 -2.94
N ILE A 68 -0.98 -11.07 -3.91
CA ILE A 68 -2.07 -12.02 -3.72
C ILE A 68 -1.77 -13.28 -4.52
N GLU A 69 -1.94 -14.42 -3.87
CA GLU A 69 -1.95 -15.73 -4.51
C GLU A 69 -3.20 -16.49 -4.06
N VAL A 70 -3.95 -17.06 -5.00
CA VAL A 70 -5.13 -17.87 -4.67
C VAL A 70 -4.86 -19.30 -5.12
N SER A 71 -4.82 -20.23 -4.16
CA SER A 71 -4.55 -21.64 -4.41
C SER A 71 -5.67 -22.49 -3.81
N GLY A 72 -6.52 -23.04 -4.67
CA GLY A 72 -7.68 -23.84 -4.24
C GLY A 72 -8.61 -23.05 -3.31
N SER A 73 -8.73 -23.52 -2.06
CA SER A 73 -9.53 -22.89 -1.00
C SER A 73 -8.77 -21.92 -0.12
N GLU A 74 -7.51 -21.61 -0.44
CA GLU A 74 -6.65 -20.73 0.36
C GLU A 74 -6.38 -19.39 -0.35
N ILE A 75 -6.26 -18.34 0.46
CA ILE A 75 -5.74 -17.04 0.04
C ILE A 75 -4.35 -16.90 0.68
N GLY A 76 -3.34 -16.84 -0.18
CA GLY A 76 -1.99 -16.41 0.11
C GLY A 76 -1.86 -14.91 -0.05
N TYR A 77 -1.22 -14.24 0.89
CA TYR A 77 -0.83 -12.86 0.73
C TYR A 77 0.56 -12.55 1.30
N LYS A 78 1.20 -11.53 0.75
CA LYS A 78 2.49 -11.03 1.21
C LYS A 78 2.49 -9.52 1.18
N ASP A 79 2.45 -8.91 2.37
CA ASP A 79 2.50 -7.47 2.54
C ASP A 79 3.93 -6.92 2.44
N MET A 80 4.02 -5.74 1.86
CA MET A 80 5.23 -4.96 1.71
C MET A 80 4.89 -3.48 1.56
N THR A 81 5.88 -2.63 1.76
CA THR A 81 5.76 -1.19 1.49
C THR A 81 6.41 -0.84 0.15
N GLU A 82 6.13 0.35 -0.37
CA GLU A 82 6.80 0.84 -1.59
C GLU A 82 8.33 0.89 -1.45
N SER A 83 8.85 1.10 -0.24
CA SER A 83 10.29 1.10 0.07
C SER A 83 10.95 -0.27 -0.08
N MET A 84 10.19 -1.34 -0.28
CA MET A 84 10.71 -2.66 -0.65
C MET A 84 10.84 -2.86 -2.17
N GLY A 85 10.44 -1.87 -2.98
CA GLY A 85 10.54 -1.90 -4.44
C GLY A 85 9.71 -3.00 -5.10
N PRO A 86 8.37 -3.04 -4.90
CA PRO A 86 7.53 -4.10 -5.44
C PRO A 86 7.72 -4.32 -6.94
N ASN A 87 7.71 -5.56 -7.39
CA ASN A 87 7.80 -5.90 -8.82
C ASN A 87 6.42 -5.96 -9.51
N ILE A 88 5.39 -5.37 -8.89
CA ILE A 88 4.04 -5.22 -9.43
C ILE A 88 3.78 -3.73 -9.67
N LEU A 89 3.02 -3.39 -10.70
CA LEU A 89 2.70 -2.00 -11.05
C LEU A 89 1.35 -1.60 -10.45
N ALA A 90 1.28 -0.43 -9.83
CA ALA A 90 0.03 0.08 -9.27
C ALA A 90 -0.91 0.56 -10.39
N PRO A 91 -2.24 0.36 -10.29
CA PRO A 91 -3.21 0.95 -11.21
C PRO A 91 -3.18 2.49 -11.19
N LEU A 92 -3.47 3.13 -12.33
CA LEU A 92 -3.32 4.58 -12.50
C LEU A 92 -4.08 5.40 -11.45
N CYS A 93 -5.34 5.06 -11.19
CA CYS A 93 -6.18 5.80 -10.24
C CYS A 93 -5.62 5.76 -8.81
N PHE A 94 -5.14 4.59 -8.37
CA PHE A 94 -4.47 4.45 -7.08
C PHE A 94 -3.15 5.21 -7.06
N PHE A 95 -2.34 5.07 -8.12
CA PHE A 95 -1.03 5.69 -8.20
C PHE A 95 -1.10 7.23 -8.14
N GLN A 96 -2.06 7.84 -8.82
CA GLN A 96 -2.28 9.29 -8.73
C GLN A 96 -2.64 9.71 -7.30
N LYS A 97 -3.51 8.95 -6.60
CA LYS A 97 -3.88 9.25 -5.22
C LYS A 97 -2.72 9.06 -4.25
N LEU A 98 -1.87 8.07 -4.50
CA LEU A 98 -0.63 7.84 -3.75
C LEU A 98 0.27 9.07 -3.83
N GLU A 99 0.50 9.60 -5.03
CA GLU A 99 1.37 10.76 -5.22
C GLU A 99 0.77 12.08 -4.73
N GLU A 100 -0.55 12.16 -4.58
CA GLU A 100 -1.24 13.29 -3.96
C GLU A 100 -1.05 13.27 -2.44
N LEU A 101 -1.23 12.12 -1.79
CA LEU A 101 -1.20 11.98 -0.33
C LEU A 101 0.20 11.78 0.25
N ILE A 102 1.10 11.16 -0.53
CA ILE A 102 2.48 10.86 -0.15
C ILE A 102 3.37 11.34 -1.31
N PRO A 103 3.61 12.65 -1.47
CA PRO A 103 4.35 13.18 -2.63
C PRO A 103 5.80 12.69 -2.67
N GLU A 104 6.44 12.58 -1.51
CA GLU A 104 7.84 12.16 -1.38
C GLU A 104 7.93 10.64 -1.10
N PRO A 105 8.49 9.84 -2.02
CA PRO A 105 8.74 8.41 -1.78
C PRO A 105 9.83 8.17 -0.74
N ASP A 106 9.64 7.14 0.10
CA ASP A 106 10.62 6.77 1.13
C ASP A 106 11.73 5.85 0.57
N GLY A 107 12.87 6.47 0.24
CA GLY A 107 14.10 5.76 -0.14
C GLY A 107 14.17 5.34 -1.61
N ARG A 108 15.33 4.79 -1.99
CA ARG A 108 15.68 4.53 -3.41
C ARG A 108 14.73 3.55 -4.10
N TYR A 109 14.37 2.47 -3.43
CA TYR A 109 13.48 1.46 -4.02
C TYR A 109 12.06 1.97 -4.27
N ALA A 110 11.55 2.87 -3.41
CA ALA A 110 10.28 3.53 -3.63
C ALA A 110 10.36 4.47 -4.83
N ILE A 111 11.42 5.28 -4.93
CA ILE A 111 11.67 6.16 -6.09
C ILE A 111 11.67 5.35 -7.39
N ASP A 112 12.47 4.28 -7.45
CA ASP A 112 12.59 3.45 -8.65
C ASP A 112 11.26 2.74 -8.98
N TRP A 113 10.50 2.30 -7.98
CA TRP A 113 9.17 1.70 -8.19
C TRP A 113 8.15 2.71 -8.75
N ARG A 114 8.10 3.91 -8.18
CA ARG A 114 7.21 4.97 -8.67
C ARG A 114 7.58 5.41 -10.08
N ALA A 115 8.88 5.47 -10.41
CA ALA A 115 9.33 5.75 -11.78
C ALA A 115 8.82 4.68 -12.76
N ARG A 116 8.90 3.38 -12.41
CA ARG A 116 8.31 2.30 -13.23
C ARG A 116 6.81 2.45 -13.40
N CYS A 117 6.09 2.79 -12.33
CA CYS A 117 4.64 3.03 -12.40
C CYS A 117 4.30 4.22 -13.31
N ARG A 118 5.03 5.34 -13.21
CA ARG A 118 4.88 6.50 -14.11
C ARG A 118 5.10 6.13 -15.58
N ALA A 119 6.21 5.45 -15.86
CA ALA A 119 6.57 5.05 -17.22
C ALA A 119 5.50 4.11 -17.82
N HIS A 120 4.99 3.16 -17.04
CA HIS A 120 3.92 2.27 -17.47
C HIS A 120 2.63 3.01 -17.85
N HIS A 121 2.29 4.06 -17.09
CA HIS A 121 1.09 4.88 -17.34
C HIS A 121 1.30 6.03 -18.33
N GLY A 122 2.51 6.20 -18.88
CA GLY A 122 2.83 7.31 -19.79
C GLY A 122 2.80 8.69 -19.11
N LEU A 123 3.03 8.75 -17.80
CA LEU A 123 3.07 10.00 -17.04
C LEU A 123 4.46 10.66 -17.17
N PRO A 124 4.55 12.01 -17.16
CA PRO A 124 5.83 12.70 -17.19
C PRO A 124 6.67 12.37 -15.95
N GLU A 125 7.99 12.45 -16.04
CA GLU A 125 8.85 12.31 -14.87
C GLU A 125 8.62 13.48 -13.90
N LYS A 126 8.56 13.19 -12.60
CA LYS A 126 8.63 14.23 -11.58
C LYS A 126 10.09 14.47 -11.26
N PHE A 127 10.56 15.68 -11.51
CA PHE A 127 11.84 16.15 -10.96
C PHE A 127 11.65 16.31 -9.45
N VAL A 128 12.20 15.37 -8.68
CA VAL A 128 12.37 15.56 -7.24
C VAL A 128 13.43 16.67 -7.12
N GLY A 129 13.00 17.86 -6.70
CA GLY A 129 13.91 18.99 -6.53
C GLY A 129 15.06 18.60 -5.59
N ASP A 130 16.28 18.98 -5.97
CA ASP A 130 17.49 18.72 -5.19
C ASP A 130 17.25 18.99 -3.71
N VAL A 131 17.41 17.94 -2.89
CA VAL A 131 17.60 18.11 -1.45
C VAL A 131 18.93 18.83 -1.32
N SER A 132 18.89 20.16 -1.32
CA SER A 132 20.02 20.99 -0.94
C SER A 132 20.32 20.68 0.52
N CYS A 133 21.36 19.86 0.71
CA CYS A 133 22.03 19.67 1.99
C CYS A 133 22.55 21.04 2.43
N SER A 134 21.90 21.64 3.42
CA SER A 134 22.37 22.82 4.16
C SER A 134 22.71 22.43 5.58
#